data_AF-A0A1M5D695-F1
#
_entry.id   AF-A0A1M5D695-F1
#
_cell.length_a   1.000
_cell.length_b   1.000
_cell.length_c   1.000
_cell.angle_alpha   90.00
_cell.angle_beta   90.00
_cell.angle_gamma   90.00
#
_symmetry.space_group_name_H-M   'P 1'
#
loop_
_entity.id
_entity.type
_entity.pdbx_description
1 polymer ?
#
loop_
_entity_poly.entity_id
_entity_poly.type
_entity_poly.pdbx_seq_one_letter_code
_entity_poly.pdbx_strand_id
1 'polypeptide(L)' 'MRRNSTSTIGAFHPVLFFMLVYGISLFLAIFVCRTVYYSLNDVPVKETSAQKAKFITSPNATALR' A
#
# COMPACT_ATOMS: atom_id res chain seq x y z
N MET A 1 27.27 40.34 -11.72
CA MET A 1 26.86 39.58 -10.51
C MET A 1 25.56 38.84 -10.83
N ARG A 2 25.64 37.53 -11.13
CA ARG A 2 24.52 36.71 -11.59
C ARG A 2 23.71 36.28 -10.37
N ARG A 3 22.48 36.78 -10.24
CA ARG A 3 21.57 36.51 -9.11
C ARG A 3 21.18 35.03 -9.12
N ASN A 4 21.90 34.24 -8.32
CA ASN A 4 21.56 32.89 -7.91
C ASN A 4 20.67 32.96 -6.66
N SER A 5 19.45 33.45 -6.84
CA SER A 5 18.44 33.49 -5.79
C SER A 5 17.14 33.16 -6.51
N THR A 6 16.41 32.09 -6.21
CA THR A 6 16.20 31.41 -4.94
C THR A 6 15.78 29.98 -5.27
N SER A 7 16.40 28.97 -4.66
CA SER A 7 15.79 27.63 -4.62
C SER A 7 14.69 27.65 -3.56
N THR A 8 13.63 28.42 -3.78
CA THR A 8 12.40 28.41 -2.95
C THR A 8 11.75 27.02 -2.97
N ILE A 9 12.14 26.18 -3.96
CA ILE A 9 11.78 24.76 -4.08
C ILE A 9 12.21 23.93 -2.85
N GLY A 10 13.24 24.34 -2.11
CA GLY A 10 13.77 23.58 -0.97
C GLY A 10 13.07 23.83 0.37
N ALA A 11 12.42 24.98 0.55
CA ALA A 11 11.87 25.38 1.86
C ALA A 11 10.52 24.71 2.18
N PHE A 12 9.73 24.36 1.16
CA PHE A 12 8.47 23.62 1.33
C PHE A 12 8.64 22.10 1.28
N HIS A 13 9.86 21.60 1.04
CA HIS A 13 10.17 20.16 0.96
C HIS A 13 9.82 19.36 2.23
N PRO A 14 10.15 19.81 3.47
CA PRO A 14 9.86 18.99 4.67
C PRO A 14 8.36 18.90 4.98
N VAL A 15 7.58 19.94 4.72
CA VAL A 15 6.14 19.98 5.02
C VAL A 15 5.34 19.15 4.00
N LEU A 16 5.68 19.25 2.71
CA LEU A 16 5.05 18.43 1.67
C LEU A 16 5.35 16.95 1.88
N PHE A 17 6.59 16.61 2.23
CA PHE A 17 6.96 15.23 2.56
C PHE A 17 6.17 14.71 3.76
N PHE A 18 6.05 15.52 4.82
CA PHE A 18 5.27 15.15 6.01
C PHE A 18 3.80 14.92 5.70
N MET A 19 3.16 15.84 4.97
CA MET A 19 1.75 15.70 4.56
C MET A 19 1.52 14.53 3.61
N LEU A 20 2.44 14.29 2.68
CA LEU A 20 2.37 13.16 1.76
C LEU A 20 2.45 11.84 2.52
N VAL A 21 3.46 11.66 3.38
CA VAL A 21 3.64 10.43 4.17
C VAL A 21 2.46 10.23 5.11
N TYR A 22 1.99 11.29 5.78
CA TYR A 22 0.82 11.22 6.65
C TYR A 22 -0.44 10.83 5.89
N GLY A 23 -0.69 11.44 4.72
CA GLY A 23 -1.82 11.10 3.86
C GLY A 23 -1.77 9.67 3.33
N ILE A 24 -0.61 9.21 2.86
CA ILE A 24 -0.39 7.84 2.41
C ILE A 24 -0.61 6.84 3.57
N SER A 25 -0.13 7.17 4.77
CA SER A 25 -0.30 6.33 5.95
C SER A 25 -1.76 6.17 6.35
N LEU A 26 -2.55 7.27 6.36
CA LEU A 26 -4.00 7.22 6.57
C LEU A 26 -4.72 6.42 5.48
N PHE A 27 -4.34 6.63 4.22
CA PHE A 27 -4.92 5.91 3.10
C PHE A 27 -4.67 4.40 3.21
N LEU A 28 -3.44 3.99 3.52
CA LEU A 28 -3.08 2.60 3.76
C LEU A 28 -3.81 2.02 4.97
N ALA A 29 -3.93 2.76 6.07
CA ALA A 29 -4.65 2.31 7.26
C ALA A 29 -6.14 2.04 6.93
N ILE A 30 -6.80 2.98 6.26
CA ILE A 30 -8.20 2.82 5.83
C ILE A 30 -8.34 1.66 4.84
N PHE A 31 -7.40 1.54 3.89
CA PHE A 31 -7.38 0.46 2.90
C PHE A 31 -7.24 -0.91 3.56
N VAL A 32 -6.24 -1.09 4.43
CA VAL A 32 -6.00 -2.35 5.15
C VAL A 32 -7.17 -2.68 6.07
N CYS A 33 -7.71 -1.69 6.82
CA CYS A 33 -8.88 -1.90 7.66
C CYS A 33 -10.08 -2.37 6.85
N ARG A 34 -10.32 -1.79 5.66
CA ARG A 34 -11.37 -2.25 4.74
C ARG A 34 -11.09 -3.65 4.21
N THR A 35 -9.89 -3.90 3.67
CA THR A 35 -9.51 -5.21 3.14
C THR A 35 -9.69 -6.32 4.18
N VAL A 36 -9.22 -6.10 5.41
CA VAL A 36 -9.35 -7.07 6.50
C VAL A 36 -10.80 -7.20 6.94
N TYR A 37 -11.53 -6.10 7.07
CA TYR A 37 -12.95 -6.14 7.44
C TYR A 37 -13.80 -6.91 6.41
N TYR A 38 -13.61 -6.65 5.11
CA TYR A 38 -14.29 -7.38 4.04
C TYR A 38 -13.83 -8.83 3.95
N SER A 39 -12.55 -9.11 4.24
CA SER A 39 -12.04 -10.48 4.29
C SER A 39 -12.61 -11.28 5.47
N LEU A 40 -12.91 -10.64 6.60
CA LEU A 40 -13.44 -11.31 7.80
C LEU A 40 -14.96 -11.38 7.81
N ASN A 41 -15.65 -10.40 7.21
CA ASN A 41 -17.11 -10.33 7.22
C ASN A 41 -17.77 -10.89 5.95
N ASP A 42 -16.99 -11.39 4.98
CA ASP A 42 -17.41 -12.15 3.78
C ASP A 42 -18.85 -11.84 3.31
N VAL A 43 -19.17 -10.55 3.17
CA VAL A 43 -20.40 -10.16 2.51
C VAL A 43 -20.15 -10.45 1.03
N PRO A 44 -20.94 -11.34 0.39
CA PRO A 44 -20.68 -11.83 -0.94
C PRO A 44 -20.97 -10.74 -1.98
N VAL A 45 -20.15 -9.70 -2.00
CA VAL A 45 -20.09 -8.72 -3.09
C VAL A 45 -19.01 -9.25 -4.01
N LYS A 46 -19.46 -10.03 -4.99
CA LYS A 46 -18.68 -10.46 -6.16
C LYS A 46 -17.94 -9.26 -6.75
N GLU A 47 -16.61 -9.30 -6.74
CA GLU A 47 -15.68 -8.82 -7.77
C GLU A 47 -14.25 -9.18 -7.29
N THR A 48 -13.73 -10.34 -7.71
CA THR A 48 -12.73 -10.45 -8.80
C THR A 48 -11.28 -10.21 -8.33
N SER A 49 -10.64 -11.34 -8.00
CA SER A 49 -9.34 -11.77 -8.57
C SER A 49 -8.10 -10.89 -8.39
N ALA A 50 -7.45 -10.92 -7.21
CA ALA A 50 -6.01 -10.61 -7.15
C ALA A 50 -5.21 -11.30 -6.03
N GLN A 51 -5.81 -12.10 -5.15
CA GLN A 51 -5.07 -12.64 -3.99
C GLN A 51 -5.32 -14.11 -3.65
N LYS A 52 -5.71 -14.93 -4.64
CA LYS A 52 -5.69 -16.40 -4.53
C LYS A 52 -4.68 -17.02 -5.49
N ALA A 53 -3.46 -16.48 -5.53
CA ALA A 53 -2.39 -17.02 -6.39
C ALA A 53 -1.03 -17.17 -5.68
N LYS A 54 -0.94 -17.01 -4.36
CA LYS A 54 0.34 -17.13 -3.63
C LYS A 54 0.31 -17.98 -2.37
N PHE A 55 -0.59 -18.96 -2.28
CA PHE A 55 -0.62 -19.91 -1.15
C PHE A 55 -0.74 -21.39 -1.54
N ILE A 56 -0.95 -21.73 -2.81
CA ILE A 56 -0.99 -23.14 -3.23
C ILE A 56 -0.15 -23.27 -4.49
N THR A 57 1.17 -23.40 -4.35
CA THR A 57 2.07 -24.20 -5.21
C THR A 57 3.49 -24.01 -4.65
N SER A 58 3.75 -24.72 -3.54
CA SER A 58 5.11 -25.17 -3.22
C SER A 58 5.18 -26.62 -3.72
N PRO A 59 5.89 -26.93 -4.81
CA PRO A 59 5.98 -28.29 -5.33
C PRO A 59 7.16 -29.00 -4.66
N ASN A 60 7.01 -29.45 -3.42
CA ASN A 60 7.92 -30.46 -2.87
C ASN A 60 7.40 -31.13 -1.60
N ALA A 61 7.67 -32.42 -1.49
CA ALA A 61 7.48 -33.34 -0.36
C ALA A 61 6.09 -33.98 -0.21
N THR A 62 5.88 -35.09 -0.93
CA THR A 62 5.30 -36.40 -0.51
C THR A 62 5.23 -37.26 -1.79
N ALA A 63 6.22 -38.03 -2.25
CA ALA A 63 7.14 -38.94 -1.59
C ALA A 63 6.42 -39.94 -0.66
N LEU A 64 6.04 -41.08 -1.25
CA LEU A 64 5.98 -42.41 -0.63
C LEU A 64 4.83 -42.63 0.39
N ARG A 65 3.67 -43.10 -0.11
CA ARG A 65 2.87 -44.20 0.46
C ARG A 65 1.67 -44.55 -0.42
#